data_AF-A0A7S0L5R5-F1
#
_entry.id   AF-A0A7S0L5R5-F1
#
_cell.length_a   1.000
_cell.length_b   1.000
_cell.length_c   1.000
_cell.angle_alpha   90.00
_cell.angle_beta   90.00
_cell.angle_gamma   90.00
#
_symmetry.space_group_name_H-M   'P 1'
#
loop_
_entity.id
_entity.type
_entity.pdbx_description
1 polymer ?
#
loop_
_entity_poly.entity_id
_entity_poly.type
_entity_poly.pdbx_seq_one_letter_code
_entity_poly.pdbx_strand_id
1 'polypeptide(L)'
;RTSRGTKMASIETCAQLYFPSGSYFAPDPAAIFDKPCLKFAVSKVLGYSIVAGSALVKLPQVVKIARAGNVDGMSATSIILELTSTVSSTMYMAPLGYAFSTWGENIFLLIQNALVFALFCHYTRGLGATFLLGTAAFTFMGYVLGFRLLPDIDVPAGVCSGIGLSRCRITCADVAGTLPLVLSLGSRLPQIAQNARQGHTGQLAFATYLLNTLGGFARIFTTLQEVDDPLSLLQVILNVLQNTVLLGQIIMYGGPKSAPDKAKQAKNL
;
A
#
# COMPACT_ATOMS: atom_id res chain seq x y z
N ARG A 1 -15.76 18.14 -7.61
CA ARG A 1 -16.74 17.89 -8.70
C ARG A 1 -16.14 18.13 -10.08
N THR A 2 -15.12 18.98 -10.21
CA THR A 2 -14.40 19.29 -11.46
C THR A 2 -13.46 18.17 -11.95
N SER A 3 -12.63 17.58 -11.08
CA SER A 3 -11.64 16.55 -11.48
C SER A 3 -12.26 15.22 -11.96
N ARG A 4 -13.33 14.71 -11.30
CA ARG A 4 -14.10 13.53 -11.76
C ARG A 4 -14.66 13.71 -13.17
N GLY A 5 -15.16 14.92 -13.45
CA GLY A 5 -15.70 15.29 -14.76
C GLY A 5 -14.61 15.26 -15.84
N THR A 6 -13.42 15.76 -15.55
CA THR A 6 -12.30 15.76 -16.51
C THR A 6 -11.79 14.35 -16.82
N LYS A 7 -11.73 13.45 -15.82
CA LYS A 7 -11.29 12.06 -16.03
C LYS A 7 -12.34 11.23 -16.76
N MET A 8 -13.63 11.38 -16.40
CA MET A 8 -14.73 10.78 -17.17
C MET A 8 -14.75 11.30 -18.62
N ALA A 9 -14.54 12.59 -18.83
CA ALA A 9 -14.46 13.17 -20.17
C ALA A 9 -13.30 12.56 -20.99
N SER A 10 -12.14 12.27 -20.40
CA SER A 10 -11.04 11.62 -21.12
C SER A 10 -11.34 10.15 -21.49
N ILE A 11 -12.08 9.43 -20.64
CA ILE A 11 -12.52 8.06 -20.92
C ILE A 11 -13.59 8.07 -22.01
N GLU A 12 -14.56 8.98 -21.92
CA GLU A 12 -15.60 9.17 -22.95
C GLU A 12 -14.99 9.59 -24.29
N THR A 13 -14.00 10.51 -24.27
CA THR A 13 -13.26 10.91 -25.47
C THR A 13 -12.54 9.73 -26.09
N CYS A 14 -11.87 8.89 -25.28
CA CYS A 14 -11.22 7.70 -25.81
C CYS A 14 -12.23 6.67 -26.34
N ALA A 15 -13.34 6.45 -25.63
CA ALA A 15 -14.39 5.54 -26.07
C ALA A 15 -15.03 6.01 -27.38
N GLN A 16 -15.22 7.32 -27.57
CA GLN A 16 -15.72 7.88 -28.83
C GLN A 16 -14.70 7.81 -29.96
N LEU A 17 -13.41 8.01 -29.69
CA LEU A 17 -12.36 7.84 -30.70
C LEU A 17 -12.21 6.37 -31.11
N TYR A 18 -12.28 5.45 -30.15
CA TYR A 18 -12.11 4.01 -30.38
C TYR A 18 -13.36 3.35 -30.97
N PHE A 19 -14.56 3.84 -30.61
CA PHE A 19 -15.84 3.41 -31.19
C PHE A 19 -16.55 4.61 -31.85
N PRO A 20 -16.07 5.07 -33.02
CA PRO A 20 -16.58 6.29 -33.66
C PRO A 20 -18.04 6.19 -34.08
N SER A 21 -18.54 4.98 -34.33
CA SER A 21 -19.95 4.69 -34.65
C SER A 21 -20.82 4.42 -33.43
N GLY A 22 -20.25 4.40 -32.21
CA GLY A 22 -20.91 3.91 -30.99
C GLY A 22 -21.20 2.40 -31.01
N SER A 23 -20.82 1.68 -32.07
CA SER A 23 -21.00 0.24 -32.19
C SER A 23 -19.75 -0.51 -31.76
N TYR A 24 -19.91 -1.55 -30.94
CA TYR A 24 -18.81 -2.40 -30.49
C TYR A 24 -18.18 -3.24 -31.62
N PHE A 25 -18.81 -3.29 -32.80
CA PHE A 25 -18.44 -4.15 -33.92
C PHE A 25 -17.49 -3.50 -34.92
N ALA A 26 -17.27 -2.19 -34.84
CA ALA A 26 -16.35 -1.47 -35.72
C ALA A 26 -15.42 -0.55 -34.90
N PRO A 27 -14.50 -1.12 -34.11
CA PRO A 27 -13.49 -0.33 -33.43
C PRO A 27 -12.49 0.25 -34.44
N ASP A 28 -11.96 1.45 -34.15
CA ASP A 28 -10.78 1.99 -34.81
C ASP A 28 -9.55 1.73 -33.92
N PRO A 29 -8.70 0.72 -34.25
CA PRO A 29 -7.53 0.41 -33.44
C PRO A 29 -6.48 1.52 -33.47
N ALA A 30 -6.46 2.38 -34.50
CA ALA A 30 -5.48 3.46 -34.62
C ALA A 30 -5.70 4.55 -33.57
N ALA A 31 -6.95 4.73 -33.12
CA ALA A 31 -7.32 5.65 -32.05
C ALA A 31 -6.61 5.35 -30.71
N ILE A 32 -6.06 4.15 -30.50
CA ILE A 32 -5.31 3.83 -29.28
C ILE A 32 -4.02 4.66 -29.15
N PHE A 33 -3.47 5.14 -30.26
CA PHE A 33 -2.26 5.95 -30.28
C PHE A 33 -2.53 7.45 -30.04
N ASP A 34 -3.80 7.86 -29.99
CA ASP A 34 -4.15 9.22 -29.58
C ASP A 34 -3.77 9.46 -28.13
N LYS A 35 -3.28 10.67 -27.84
CA LYS A 35 -2.78 11.07 -26.50
C LYS A 35 -3.69 10.67 -25.33
N PRO A 36 -5.03 10.91 -25.35
CA PRO A 36 -5.91 10.50 -24.26
C PRO A 36 -6.06 8.98 -24.16
N CYS A 37 -6.19 8.28 -25.29
CA CYS A 37 -6.32 6.82 -25.31
C CYS A 37 -5.04 6.10 -24.90
N LEU A 38 -3.89 6.56 -25.38
CA LEU A 38 -2.59 5.98 -25.05
C LEU A 38 -2.31 6.07 -23.55
N LYS A 39 -2.57 7.22 -22.93
CA LYS A 39 -2.42 7.39 -21.47
C LYS A 39 -3.33 6.44 -20.69
N PHE A 40 -4.58 6.29 -21.13
CA PHE A 40 -5.53 5.37 -20.50
C PHE A 40 -5.13 3.90 -20.69
N ALA A 41 -4.74 3.50 -21.90
CA ALA A 41 -4.28 2.15 -22.21
C ALA A 41 -3.03 1.79 -21.41
N VAL A 42 -2.03 2.67 -21.38
CA VAL A 42 -0.82 2.50 -20.55
C VAL A 42 -1.20 2.38 -19.07
N SER A 43 -2.12 3.22 -18.58
CA SER A 43 -2.60 3.14 -17.20
C SER A 43 -3.21 1.78 -16.88
N LYS A 44 -4.07 1.24 -17.76
CA LYS A 44 -4.69 -0.06 -17.56
C LYS A 44 -3.68 -1.20 -17.59
N VAL A 45 -2.79 -1.23 -18.57
CA VAL A 45 -1.72 -2.23 -18.65
C VAL A 45 -0.87 -2.21 -17.38
N LEU A 46 -0.50 -1.02 -16.92
CA LEU A 46 0.30 -0.84 -15.72
C LEU A 46 -0.44 -1.26 -14.46
N GLY A 47 -1.72 -0.87 -14.33
CA GLY A 47 -2.60 -1.26 -13.22
C GLY A 47 -2.73 -2.79 -13.12
N TYR A 48 -3.08 -3.46 -14.21
CA TYR A 48 -3.17 -4.92 -14.24
C TYR A 48 -1.82 -5.62 -14.02
N SER A 49 -0.72 -5.03 -14.48
CA SER A 49 0.63 -5.55 -14.20
C SER A 49 0.95 -5.48 -12.70
N ILE A 50 0.56 -4.41 -12.02
CA ILE A 50 0.72 -4.29 -10.56
C ILE A 50 -0.17 -5.32 -9.83
N VAL A 51 -1.41 -5.51 -10.27
CA VAL A 51 -2.31 -6.54 -9.71
C VAL A 51 -1.72 -7.94 -9.90
N ALA A 52 -1.20 -8.26 -11.08
CA ALA A 52 -0.57 -9.55 -11.34
C ALA A 52 0.71 -9.73 -10.50
N GLY A 53 1.54 -8.68 -10.42
CA GLY A 53 2.76 -8.68 -9.62
C GLY A 53 2.48 -8.86 -8.12
N SER A 54 1.39 -8.28 -7.60
CA SER A 54 1.06 -8.36 -6.18
C SER A 54 0.77 -9.78 -5.70
N ALA A 55 0.30 -10.67 -6.59
CA ALA A 55 0.10 -12.09 -6.31
C ALA A 55 1.39 -12.83 -5.92
N LEU A 56 2.55 -12.30 -6.29
CA LEU A 56 3.86 -12.92 -6.04
C LEU A 56 4.64 -12.25 -4.91
N VAL A 57 4.24 -11.06 -4.46
CA VAL A 57 5.04 -10.21 -3.54
C VAL A 57 5.36 -10.90 -2.23
N LYS A 58 4.38 -11.58 -1.62
CA LYS A 58 4.52 -12.20 -0.29
C LYS A 58 4.80 -13.70 -0.37
N LEU A 59 4.71 -14.33 -1.56
CA LEU A 59 5.00 -15.75 -1.73
C LEU A 59 6.42 -16.16 -1.26
N PRO A 60 7.50 -15.39 -1.53
CA PRO A 60 8.82 -15.74 -0.99
C PRO A 60 8.84 -15.81 0.54
N GLN A 61 8.09 -14.92 1.21
CA GLN A 61 7.96 -14.92 2.66
C GLN A 61 7.18 -16.15 3.16
N VAL A 62 6.07 -16.50 2.52
CA VAL A 62 5.28 -17.70 2.83
C VAL A 62 6.13 -18.96 2.70
N VAL A 63 6.84 -19.12 1.58
CA VAL A 63 7.73 -20.27 1.33
C VAL A 63 8.86 -20.32 2.35
N LYS A 64 9.43 -19.18 2.73
CA LYS A 64 10.51 -19.12 3.73
C LYS A 64 10.04 -19.62 5.09
N ILE A 65 8.85 -19.22 5.54
CA ILE A 65 8.28 -19.67 6.83
C ILE A 65 8.01 -21.17 6.79
N ALA A 66 7.34 -21.65 5.74
CA ALA A 66 7.00 -23.05 5.57
C ALA A 66 8.25 -23.96 5.55
N ARG A 67 9.34 -23.52 4.91
CA ARG A 67 10.61 -24.26 4.87
C ARG A 67 11.38 -24.20 6.20
N ALA A 68 11.34 -23.07 6.91
CA ALA A 68 12.01 -22.93 8.19
C ALA A 68 11.32 -23.72 9.31
N GLY A 69 10.00 -23.91 9.23
CA GLY A 69 9.22 -24.61 10.24
C GLY A 69 9.15 -23.88 11.59
N ASN A 70 9.51 -22.59 11.60
CA ASN A 70 9.45 -21.69 12.74
C ASN A 70 9.26 -20.24 12.26
N VAL A 71 8.98 -19.34 13.19
CA VAL A 71 8.71 -17.92 12.92
C VAL A 71 9.66 -17.02 13.70
N ASP A 72 10.86 -17.51 13.98
CA ASP A 72 11.87 -16.78 14.76
C ASP A 72 12.32 -15.51 14.02
N GLY A 73 12.39 -14.41 14.76
CA GLY A 73 12.73 -13.09 14.21
C GLY A 73 11.58 -12.37 13.49
N MET A 74 10.38 -12.96 13.42
CA MET A 74 9.20 -12.27 12.90
C MET A 74 8.49 -11.47 14.00
N SER A 75 8.09 -10.24 13.67
CA SER A 75 7.31 -9.40 14.57
C SER A 75 5.82 -9.65 14.40
N ALA A 76 5.18 -10.15 15.46
CA ALA A 76 3.73 -10.38 15.51
C ALA A 76 2.94 -9.08 15.24
N THR A 77 3.44 -7.96 15.78
CA THR A 77 2.88 -6.62 15.54
C THR A 77 2.94 -6.23 14.06
N SER A 78 4.05 -6.52 13.37
CA SER A 78 4.17 -6.21 11.94
C SER A 78 3.14 -6.97 11.11
N ILE A 79 2.86 -8.23 11.44
CA ILE A 79 1.87 -9.05 10.72
C ILE A 79 0.46 -8.47 10.91
N ILE A 80 0.10 -8.12 12.15
CA ILE A 80 -1.20 -7.52 12.46
C ILE A 80 -1.34 -6.17 11.74
N LEU A 81 -0.29 -5.33 11.76
CA LEU A 81 -0.29 -4.03 11.08
C LEU A 81 -0.46 -4.16 9.57
N GLU A 82 0.21 -5.13 8.93
CA GLU A 82 0.07 -5.39 7.49
C GLU A 82 -1.36 -5.83 7.12
N LEU A 83 -1.95 -6.73 7.91
CA LEU A 83 -3.36 -7.13 7.74
C LEU A 83 -4.32 -5.94 7.92
N THR A 84 -4.12 -5.17 9.00
CA THR A 84 -4.90 -3.98 9.35
C THR A 84 -4.87 -2.97 8.21
N SER A 85 -3.68 -2.65 7.69
CA SER A 85 -3.50 -1.72 6.58
C SER A 85 -4.18 -2.23 5.30
N THR A 86 -3.98 -3.49 4.93
CA THR A 86 -4.50 -4.05 3.66
C THR A 86 -6.02 -4.13 3.65
N VAL A 87 -6.62 -4.55 4.77
CA VAL A 87 -8.09 -4.60 4.94
C VAL A 87 -8.68 -3.19 4.87
N SER A 88 -8.09 -2.23 5.59
CA SER A 88 -8.59 -0.85 5.61
C SER A 88 -8.55 -0.20 4.23
N SER A 89 -7.47 -0.40 3.46
CA SER A 89 -7.38 0.05 2.06
C SER A 89 -8.47 -0.55 1.18
N THR A 90 -8.76 -1.85 1.35
CA THR A 90 -9.81 -2.55 0.57
C THR A 90 -11.20 -2.00 0.91
N MET A 91 -11.48 -1.83 2.20
CA MET A 91 -12.76 -1.31 2.70
C MET A 91 -12.99 0.15 2.30
N TYR A 92 -11.92 0.91 2.11
CA TYR A 92 -11.99 2.25 1.58
C TYR A 92 -12.31 2.28 0.08
N MET A 93 -11.56 1.53 -0.73
CA MET A 93 -11.64 1.64 -2.20
C MET A 93 -12.78 0.85 -2.84
N ALA A 94 -13.11 -0.34 -2.34
CA ALA A 94 -14.10 -1.21 -2.97
C ALA A 94 -15.51 -0.60 -3.06
N PRO A 95 -16.04 0.08 -2.02
CA PRO A 95 -17.37 0.68 -2.08
C PRO A 95 -17.47 1.93 -2.95
N LEU A 96 -16.34 2.52 -3.38
CA LEU A 96 -16.31 3.75 -4.18
C LEU A 96 -16.56 3.50 -5.68
N GLY A 97 -16.67 2.22 -6.09
CA GLY A 97 -16.98 1.84 -7.48
C GLY A 97 -15.82 2.03 -8.45
N TYR A 98 -14.58 2.10 -7.96
CA TYR A 98 -13.40 2.17 -8.82
C TYR A 98 -13.13 0.84 -9.54
N ALA A 99 -12.52 0.93 -10.73
CA ALA A 99 -12.19 -0.23 -11.54
C ALA A 99 -11.25 -1.20 -10.79
N PHE A 100 -11.38 -2.49 -11.05
CA PHE A 100 -10.55 -3.51 -10.40
C PHE A 100 -9.03 -3.27 -10.55
N SER A 101 -8.59 -2.65 -11.66
CA SER A 101 -7.19 -2.27 -11.90
C SER A 101 -6.58 -1.33 -10.85
N THR A 102 -7.40 -0.63 -10.03
CA THR A 102 -6.91 0.35 -9.06
C THR A 102 -6.77 -0.18 -7.64
N TRP A 103 -7.50 -1.25 -7.28
CA TRP A 103 -7.56 -1.79 -5.92
C TRP A 103 -7.45 -3.31 -5.84
N GLY A 104 -7.52 -4.01 -6.97
CA GLY A 104 -7.56 -5.47 -7.05
C GLY A 104 -6.32 -6.15 -6.47
N GLU A 105 -5.18 -5.47 -6.43
CA GLU A 105 -3.97 -5.97 -5.80
C GLU A 105 -4.16 -6.26 -4.31
N ASN A 106 -5.05 -5.52 -3.64
CA ASN A 106 -5.30 -5.68 -2.21
C ASN A 106 -5.94 -7.03 -1.90
N ILE A 107 -6.71 -7.63 -2.83
CA ILE A 107 -7.27 -8.97 -2.66
C ILE A 107 -6.15 -10.01 -2.57
N PHE A 108 -5.21 -9.98 -3.52
CA PHE A 108 -4.08 -10.90 -3.54
C PHE A 108 -3.17 -10.70 -2.33
N LEU A 109 -2.92 -9.46 -1.93
CA LEU A 109 -2.14 -9.16 -0.72
C LEU A 109 -2.86 -9.63 0.55
N LEU A 110 -4.19 -9.50 0.62
CA LEU A 110 -4.99 -9.96 1.76
C LEU A 110 -4.91 -11.48 1.91
N ILE A 111 -5.04 -12.24 0.81
CA ILE A 111 -4.91 -13.69 0.82
C ILE A 111 -3.51 -14.10 1.33
N GLN A 112 -2.45 -13.50 0.78
CA GLN A 112 -1.09 -13.86 1.19
C GLN A 112 -0.79 -13.43 2.63
N ASN A 113 -1.25 -12.27 3.09
CA ASN A 113 -1.10 -11.83 4.48
C ASN A 113 -1.87 -12.74 5.44
N ALA A 114 -3.05 -13.23 5.04
CA ALA A 114 -3.81 -14.22 5.82
C ALA A 114 -3.05 -15.56 5.92
N LEU A 115 -2.40 -16.00 4.84
CA LEU A 115 -1.54 -17.19 4.88
C LEU A 115 -0.34 -17.00 5.81
N VAL A 116 0.35 -15.86 5.74
CA VAL A 116 1.45 -15.52 6.66
C VAL A 116 0.97 -15.53 8.11
N PHE A 117 -0.19 -14.93 8.39
CA PHE A 117 -0.79 -14.92 9.73
C PHE A 117 -1.15 -16.33 10.21
N ALA A 118 -1.74 -17.17 9.35
CA ALA A 118 -2.09 -18.54 9.69
C ALA A 118 -0.83 -19.39 10.01
N LEU A 119 0.22 -19.27 9.20
CA LEU A 119 1.50 -19.93 9.47
C LEU A 119 2.14 -19.40 10.75
N PHE A 120 2.01 -18.10 11.02
CA PHE A 120 2.49 -17.49 12.26
C PHE A 120 1.80 -18.11 13.48
N CYS A 121 0.48 -18.20 13.47
CA CYS A 121 -0.29 -18.84 14.53
C CYS A 121 0.05 -20.34 14.68
N HIS A 122 0.30 -21.03 13.57
CA HIS A 122 0.61 -22.46 13.58
C HIS A 122 1.98 -22.78 14.22
N TYR A 123 3.02 -22.02 13.88
CA TYR A 123 4.38 -22.26 14.37
C TYR A 123 4.70 -21.57 15.71
N THR A 124 3.88 -20.61 16.14
CA THR A 124 4.07 -19.96 17.44
C THR A 124 3.58 -20.87 18.58
N ARG A 125 4.50 -21.29 19.46
CA ARG A 125 4.15 -22.03 20.67
C ARG A 125 3.66 -21.06 21.75
N GLY A 126 2.35 -20.92 21.87
CA GLY A 126 1.70 -20.04 22.85
C GLY A 126 1.56 -18.61 22.33
N LEU A 127 0.32 -18.20 22.09
CA LEU A 127 0.03 -16.85 21.62
C LEU A 127 0.08 -15.89 22.81
N GLY A 128 1.05 -14.97 22.81
CA GLY A 128 1.17 -13.94 23.85
C GLY A 128 -0.07 -13.05 23.90
N ALA A 129 -0.41 -12.53 25.09
CA ALA A 129 -1.57 -11.68 25.31
C ALA A 129 -1.61 -10.46 24.37
N THR A 130 -0.46 -9.85 24.08
CA THR A 130 -0.35 -8.72 23.15
C THR A 130 -0.78 -9.08 21.72
N PHE A 131 -0.47 -10.30 21.26
CA PHE A 131 -0.86 -10.76 19.93
C PHE A 131 -2.36 -11.05 19.86
N LEU A 132 -2.92 -11.69 20.89
CA LEU A 132 -4.35 -11.94 20.98
C LEU A 132 -5.15 -10.63 21.05
N LEU A 133 -4.70 -9.68 21.89
CA LEU A 133 -5.31 -8.36 21.99
C LEU A 133 -5.22 -7.59 20.67
N GLY A 134 -4.07 -7.63 20.00
CA GLY A 134 -3.89 -6.99 18.70
C GLY A 134 -4.79 -7.61 17.61
N THR A 135 -4.96 -8.93 17.62
CA THR A 135 -5.86 -9.63 16.69
C THR A 135 -7.32 -9.27 16.97
N ALA A 136 -7.72 -9.25 18.25
CA ALA A 136 -9.07 -8.84 18.66
C ALA A 136 -9.36 -7.40 18.25
N ALA A 137 -8.41 -6.48 18.49
CA ALA A 137 -8.52 -5.07 18.08
C ALA A 137 -8.65 -4.92 16.56
N PHE A 138 -7.85 -5.66 15.79
CA PHE A 138 -7.96 -5.69 14.33
C PHE A 138 -9.33 -6.19 13.86
N THR A 139 -9.84 -7.29 14.43
CA THR A 139 -11.17 -7.82 14.08
C THR A 139 -12.30 -6.88 14.45
N PHE A 140 -12.24 -6.25 15.63
CA PHE A 140 -13.21 -5.26 16.08
C PHE A 140 -13.22 -4.04 15.16
N MET A 141 -12.04 -3.54 14.82
CA MET A 141 -11.88 -2.42 13.89
C MET A 141 -12.44 -2.75 12.50
N GLY A 142 -12.14 -3.94 11.97
CA GLY A 142 -12.71 -4.42 10.70
C GLY A 142 -14.23 -4.51 10.74
N TYR A 143 -14.82 -4.97 11.85
CA TYR A 143 -16.26 -4.99 12.05
C TYR A 143 -16.86 -3.57 12.04
N VAL A 144 -16.30 -2.65 12.83
CA VAL A 144 -16.76 -1.25 12.93
C VAL A 144 -16.69 -0.52 11.59
N LEU A 145 -15.56 -0.63 10.88
CA LEU A 145 -15.39 0.01 9.58
C LEU A 145 -16.27 -0.63 8.49
N GLY A 146 -16.53 -1.94 8.58
CA GLY A 146 -17.22 -2.71 7.54
C GLY A 146 -18.72 -2.50 7.57
N PHE A 147 -19.28 -2.51 8.77
CA PHE A 147 -20.69 -2.18 9.00
C PHE A 147 -20.94 -0.66 9.09
N ARG A 148 -19.91 0.17 8.91
CA ARG A 148 -19.98 1.65 8.99
C ARG A 148 -20.64 2.13 10.28
N LEU A 149 -20.17 1.59 11.40
CA LEU A 149 -20.75 1.85 12.72
C LEU A 149 -20.24 3.16 13.36
N LEU A 150 -19.27 3.86 12.75
CA LEU A 150 -18.85 5.16 13.27
C LEU A 150 -19.85 6.24 12.84
N PRO A 151 -20.29 7.11 13.76
CA PRO A 151 -21.13 8.24 13.39
C PRO A 151 -20.35 9.21 12.49
N ASP A 152 -21.05 9.83 11.54
CA ASP A 152 -20.49 10.95 10.79
C ASP A 152 -20.29 12.14 11.73
N ILE A 153 -19.09 12.73 11.70
CA ILE A 153 -18.74 13.87 12.56
C ILE A 153 -18.65 15.11 11.67
N ASP A 154 -19.49 16.11 11.95
CA ASP A 154 -19.39 17.43 11.34
C ASP A 154 -18.38 18.29 12.10
N VAL A 155 -17.33 18.73 11.41
CA VAL A 155 -16.23 19.52 11.97
C VAL A 155 -16.59 21.01 11.91
N PRO A 156 -16.42 21.77 13.00
CA PRO A 156 -16.67 23.21 13.01
C PRO A 156 -15.89 23.94 11.89
N ALA A 157 -16.56 24.88 11.22
CA ALA A 157 -16.03 25.55 10.03
C ALA A 157 -14.65 26.23 10.24
N GLY A 158 -14.38 26.75 11.44
CA GLY A 158 -13.10 27.37 11.78
C GLY A 158 -11.92 26.40 11.86
N VAL A 159 -12.17 25.15 12.26
CA VAL A 159 -11.15 24.08 12.25
C VAL A 159 -11.00 23.51 10.84
N CYS A 160 -12.11 23.35 10.12
CA CYS A 160 -12.12 22.85 8.75
C CYS A 160 -11.33 23.76 7.78
N SER A 161 -11.51 25.08 7.87
CA SER A 161 -10.77 26.05 7.06
C SER A 161 -9.30 26.17 7.46
N GLY A 162 -8.99 26.05 8.76
CA GLY A 162 -7.62 26.07 9.28
C GLY A 162 -6.77 24.88 8.83
N ILE A 163 -7.38 23.72 8.57
CA ILE A 163 -6.70 22.50 8.10
C ILE A 163 -6.81 22.33 6.57
N GLY A 164 -7.54 23.22 5.87
CA GLY A 164 -7.66 23.19 4.41
C GLY A 164 -8.49 22.02 3.86
N LEU A 165 -9.39 21.45 4.66
CA LEU A 165 -10.26 20.33 4.26
C LEU A 165 -11.37 20.82 3.33
N SER A 166 -11.54 20.17 2.16
CA SER A 166 -12.58 20.53 1.20
C SER A 166 -14.00 20.07 1.61
N ARG A 167 -14.11 19.21 2.63
CA ARG A 167 -15.36 18.75 3.23
C ARG A 167 -15.22 18.79 4.75
N CYS A 168 -16.19 19.39 5.43
CA CYS A 168 -16.22 19.48 6.89
C CYS A 168 -16.99 18.33 7.54
N ARG A 169 -17.09 17.18 6.86
CA ARG A 169 -17.71 15.97 7.39
C ARG A 169 -16.71 14.83 7.28
N ILE A 170 -16.39 14.21 8.41
CA ILE A 170 -15.56 13.01 8.48
C ILE A 170 -16.50 11.82 8.49
N THR A 171 -16.36 10.95 7.50
CA THR A 171 -17.16 9.72 7.39
C THR A 171 -16.35 8.50 7.82
N CYS A 172 -17.05 7.38 8.07
CA CYS A 172 -16.43 6.06 8.26
C CYS A 172 -15.39 5.73 7.16
N ALA A 173 -15.68 6.09 5.90
CA ALA A 173 -14.82 5.81 4.78
C ALA A 173 -13.51 6.61 4.87
N ASP A 174 -13.56 7.88 5.28
CA ASP A 174 -12.36 8.70 5.45
C ASP A 174 -11.44 8.13 6.54
N VAL A 175 -12.02 7.58 7.61
CA VAL A 175 -11.26 6.87 8.66
C VAL A 175 -10.59 5.61 8.09
N ALA A 176 -11.33 4.79 7.33
CA ALA A 176 -10.76 3.60 6.69
C ALA A 176 -9.65 3.94 5.68
N GLY A 177 -9.78 5.04 4.94
CA GLY A 177 -8.77 5.50 3.97
C GLY A 177 -7.54 6.13 4.62
N THR A 178 -7.68 6.82 5.75
CA THR A 178 -6.56 7.45 6.47
C THR A 178 -5.77 6.46 7.34
N LEU A 179 -6.38 5.35 7.74
CA LEU A 179 -5.74 4.39 8.63
C LEU A 179 -4.47 3.75 8.02
N PRO A 180 -4.46 3.21 6.78
CA PRO A 180 -3.23 2.71 6.13
C PRO A 180 -2.10 3.73 6.14
N LEU A 181 -2.45 5.01 5.94
CA LEU A 181 -1.49 6.10 5.93
C LEU A 181 -0.82 6.28 7.30
N VAL A 182 -1.62 6.34 8.36
CA VAL A 182 -1.11 6.52 9.74
C VAL A 182 -0.23 5.34 10.14
N LEU A 183 -0.65 4.10 9.81
CA LEU A 183 0.12 2.90 10.12
C LEU A 183 1.45 2.84 9.35
N SER A 184 1.46 3.23 8.07
CA SER A 184 2.68 3.28 7.26
C SER A 184 3.66 4.35 7.77
N LEU A 185 3.16 5.53 8.12
CA LEU A 185 3.99 6.61 8.68
C LEU A 185 4.56 6.21 10.04
N GLY A 186 3.73 5.65 10.93
CA GLY A 186 4.11 5.24 12.27
C GLY A 186 5.16 4.14 12.31
N SER A 187 5.22 3.28 11.29
CA SER A 187 6.23 2.22 11.19
C SER A 187 7.51 2.68 10.49
N ARG A 188 7.41 3.49 9.43
CA ARG A 188 8.57 3.82 8.58
C ARG A 188 9.33 5.08 9.01
N LEU A 189 8.68 6.07 9.61
CA LEU A 189 9.39 7.27 10.08
C LEU A 189 10.40 6.96 11.19
N PRO A 190 10.06 6.17 12.23
CA PRO A 190 11.04 5.77 13.23
C PRO A 190 12.20 4.97 12.61
N GLN A 191 11.91 4.09 11.65
CA GLN A 191 12.92 3.32 10.93
C GLN A 191 13.88 4.23 10.15
N ILE A 192 13.36 5.21 9.40
CA ILE A 192 14.16 6.20 8.67
C ILE A 192 15.06 6.99 9.62
N ALA A 193 14.50 7.46 10.74
CA ALA A 193 15.25 8.22 11.74
C ALA A 193 16.34 7.35 12.40
N GLN A 194 16.03 6.09 12.70
CA GLN A 194 16.97 5.14 13.27
C GLN A 194 18.13 4.84 12.31
N ASN A 195 17.85 4.59 11.03
CA ASN A 195 18.88 4.38 10.02
C ASN A 195 19.84 5.59 9.92
N ALA A 196 19.30 6.82 9.97
CA ALA A 196 20.10 8.03 9.92
C ALA A 196 20.98 8.20 11.17
N ARG A 197 20.47 7.84 12.35
CA ARG A 197 21.24 7.86 13.61
C ARG A 197 22.32 6.77 13.67
N GLN A 198 22.03 5.60 13.12
CA GLN A 198 22.95 4.45 13.12
C GLN A 198 24.02 4.55 12.02
N GLY A 199 23.75 5.27 10.93
CA GLY A 199 24.66 5.38 9.79
C GLY A 199 24.89 4.07 9.06
N HIS A 200 23.93 3.14 9.12
CA HIS A 200 23.84 1.90 8.34
C HIS A 200 22.36 1.52 8.16
N THR A 201 22.01 0.76 7.13
CA THR A 201 20.64 0.28 6.90
C THR A 201 20.40 -1.16 7.34
N GLY A 202 21.38 -1.80 7.95
CA GLY A 202 21.26 -3.19 8.41
C GLY A 202 20.96 -4.14 7.24
N GLN A 203 19.95 -5.01 7.40
CA GLN A 203 19.58 -6.05 6.44
C GLN A 203 18.53 -5.59 5.39
N LEU A 204 18.38 -4.28 5.16
CA LEU A 204 17.44 -3.77 4.15
C LEU A 204 17.93 -4.13 2.74
N ALA A 205 17.06 -4.78 1.97
CA ALA A 205 17.39 -5.27 0.64
C ALA A 205 17.18 -4.20 -0.43
N PHE A 206 18.26 -3.78 -1.11
CA PHE A 206 18.23 -2.79 -2.19
C PHE A 206 17.18 -3.11 -3.27
N ALA A 207 17.17 -4.35 -3.77
CA ALA A 207 16.27 -4.77 -4.83
C ALA A 207 14.79 -4.60 -4.45
N THR A 208 14.43 -4.93 -3.20
CA THR A 208 13.06 -4.78 -2.68
C THR A 208 12.63 -3.31 -2.67
N TYR A 209 13.47 -2.42 -2.14
CA TYR A 209 13.14 -0.99 -2.07
C TYR A 209 13.14 -0.32 -3.45
N LEU A 210 14.01 -0.74 -4.37
CA LEU A 210 13.99 -0.28 -5.76
C LEU A 210 12.68 -0.67 -6.46
N LEU A 211 12.30 -1.94 -6.38
CA LEU A 211 11.05 -2.43 -6.97
C LEU A 211 9.82 -1.76 -6.37
N ASN A 212 9.80 -1.55 -5.04
CA ASN A 212 8.72 -0.84 -4.36
C ASN A 212 8.61 0.62 -4.82
N THR A 213 9.74 1.31 -5.01
CA THR A 213 9.76 2.68 -5.52
C THR A 213 9.27 2.73 -6.97
N LEU A 214 9.75 1.86 -7.85
CA LEU A 214 9.33 1.80 -9.26
C LEU A 214 7.83 1.47 -9.39
N GLY A 215 7.37 0.44 -8.68
CA GLY A 215 5.94 0.08 -8.63
C GLY A 215 5.08 1.19 -8.00
N GLY A 216 5.62 1.93 -7.04
CA GLY A 216 4.95 3.09 -6.45
C GLY A 216 4.81 4.26 -7.42
N PHE A 217 5.84 4.57 -8.22
CA PHE A 217 5.73 5.59 -9.30
C PHE A 217 4.69 5.17 -10.35
N ALA A 218 4.71 3.90 -10.73
CA ALA A 218 3.68 3.34 -11.59
C ALA A 218 2.28 3.55 -10.99
N ARG A 219 2.12 3.33 -9.69
CA ARG A 219 0.86 3.59 -9.00
C ARG A 219 0.47 5.07 -8.96
N ILE A 220 1.41 5.99 -8.75
CA ILE A 220 1.10 7.44 -8.82
C ILE A 220 0.49 7.77 -10.18
N PHE A 221 1.11 7.29 -11.25
CA PHE A 221 0.61 7.50 -12.61
C PHE A 221 -0.80 6.92 -12.78
N THR A 222 -1.04 5.66 -12.41
CA THR A 222 -2.37 5.05 -12.57
C THR A 222 -3.42 5.72 -11.70
N THR A 223 -3.09 6.14 -10.47
CA THR A 223 -4.02 6.88 -9.59
C THR A 223 -4.36 8.25 -10.17
N LEU A 224 -3.37 8.96 -10.73
CA LEU A 224 -3.61 10.22 -11.44
C LEU A 224 -4.52 10.05 -12.66
N GLN A 225 -4.48 8.90 -13.35
CA GLN A 225 -5.36 8.66 -14.50
C GLN A 225 -6.73 8.08 -14.13
N GLU A 226 -6.82 7.18 -13.15
CA GLU A 226 -8.01 6.35 -12.92
C GLU A 226 -8.80 6.72 -11.66
N VAL A 227 -8.17 7.36 -10.67
CA VAL A 227 -8.78 7.56 -9.34
C VAL A 227 -8.98 9.06 -9.08
N ASP A 228 -10.22 9.49 -8.90
CA ASP A 228 -10.53 10.88 -8.53
C ASP A 228 -10.67 11.06 -7.02
N ASP A 229 -9.62 10.69 -6.29
CA ASP A 229 -9.58 10.80 -4.84
C ASP A 229 -8.21 11.33 -4.35
N PRO A 230 -8.17 12.55 -3.78
CA PRO A 230 -6.95 13.13 -3.24
C PRO A 230 -6.33 12.30 -2.11
N LEU A 231 -7.15 11.60 -1.32
CA LEU A 231 -6.65 10.81 -0.18
C LEU A 231 -5.86 9.59 -0.66
N SER A 232 -6.37 8.86 -1.66
CA SER A 232 -5.67 7.76 -2.33
C SER A 232 -4.38 8.24 -3.00
N LEU A 233 -4.41 9.39 -3.68
CA LEU A 233 -3.20 9.96 -4.30
C LEU A 233 -2.14 10.31 -3.26
N LEU A 234 -2.53 10.95 -2.15
CA LEU A 234 -1.63 11.29 -1.05
C LEU A 234 -0.97 10.05 -0.44
N GLN A 235 -1.75 9.00 -0.21
CA GLN A 235 -1.24 7.73 0.31
C GLN A 235 -0.12 7.16 -0.57
N VAL A 236 -0.34 7.11 -1.88
CA VAL A 236 0.63 6.55 -2.82
C VAL A 236 1.88 7.42 -2.89
N ILE A 237 1.73 8.76 -2.93
CA ILE A 237 2.85 9.69 -2.93
C ILE A 237 3.71 9.50 -1.67
N LEU A 238 3.09 9.47 -0.49
CA LEU A 238 3.82 9.29 0.77
C LEU A 238 4.51 7.92 0.85
N ASN A 239 3.88 6.87 0.33
CA ASN A 239 4.52 5.55 0.23
C ASN A 239 5.75 5.57 -0.69
N VAL A 240 5.69 6.24 -1.85
CA VAL A 240 6.84 6.41 -2.76
C VAL A 240 7.95 7.22 -2.10
N LEU A 241 7.61 8.33 -1.44
CA LEU A 241 8.59 9.16 -0.74
C LEU A 241 9.33 8.36 0.34
N GLN A 242 8.59 7.62 1.19
CA GLN A 242 9.20 6.78 2.23
C GLN A 242 10.12 5.71 1.66
N ASN A 243 9.69 4.99 0.62
CA ASN A 243 10.52 3.97 -0.03
C ASN A 243 11.75 4.58 -0.70
N THR A 244 11.61 5.78 -1.29
CA THR A 244 12.71 6.48 -1.95
C THR A 244 13.75 6.98 -0.94
N VAL A 245 13.31 7.50 0.20
CA VAL A 245 14.21 7.88 1.31
C VAL A 245 14.95 6.65 1.84
N LEU A 246 14.25 5.54 2.10
CA LEU A 246 14.87 4.30 2.55
C LEU A 246 15.86 3.74 1.50
N LEU A 247 15.51 3.78 0.22
CA LEU A 247 16.40 3.40 -0.87
C LEU A 247 17.65 4.28 -0.91
N GLY A 248 17.49 5.60 -0.76
CA GLY A 248 18.60 6.55 -0.65
C GLY A 248 19.50 6.26 0.54
N GLN A 249 18.94 5.92 1.70
CA GLN A 249 19.71 5.51 2.88
C GLN A 249 20.49 4.21 2.63
N ILE A 250 19.92 3.25 1.90
CA ILE A 250 20.62 2.00 1.55
C ILE A 250 21.83 2.30 0.66
N ILE A 251 21.69 3.21 -0.31
CA ILE A 251 22.79 3.62 -1.20
C ILE A 251 23.86 4.39 -0.43
N MET A 252 23.48 5.34 0.44
CA MET A 252 24.41 6.21 1.15
C MET A 252 25.14 5.52 2.31
N TYR A 253 24.42 4.74 3.12
CA TYR A 253 24.97 4.16 4.35
C TYR A 253 25.45 2.72 4.19
N GLY A 254 24.96 2.00 3.18
CA GLY A 254 25.32 0.61 2.93
C GLY A 254 24.80 -0.38 3.98
N GLY A 255 25.16 -1.65 3.76
CA GLY A 255 24.77 -2.79 4.60
C GLY A 255 25.35 -2.74 6.04
N PRO A 256 25.18 -3.80 6.83
CA PRO A 256 25.60 -3.81 8.23
C PRO A 256 27.09 -3.52 8.35
N LYS A 257 27.47 -2.56 9.19
CA LYS A 257 28.87 -2.47 9.65
C LYS A 257 29.08 -3.61 10.63
N SER A 258 29.84 -4.61 10.23
CA SER A 258 30.26 -5.71 11.11
C SER A 258 30.81 -5.11 12.41
N ALA A 259 30.25 -5.50 13.56
CA ALA A 259 30.94 -5.27 14.82
C ALA A 259 32.33 -5.94 14.72
N PRO A 260 33.42 -5.32 15.20
CA PRO A 260 34.73 -5.96 15.15
C PRO A 260 34.65 -7.31 15.87
N ASP A 261 35.11 -8.36 15.19
CA ASP A 261 35.14 -9.73 15.68
C ASP A 261 35.70 -9.81 17.12
N LYS A 262 34.80 -9.93 18.11
CA LYS A 262 35.18 -10.32 19.47
C LYS A 262 35.80 -11.73 19.53
N ALA A 263 35.87 -12.44 18.40
CA ALA A 263 36.53 -13.74 18.25
C ALA A 263 38.07 -13.68 18.19
N LYS A 264 38.71 -12.50 18.08
CA LYS A 264 40.19 -12.37 18.09
C LYS A 264 40.81 -11.98 19.43
N GLN A 265 40.03 -11.59 20.45
CA GLN A 265 40.57 -11.23 21.78
C GLN A 265 40.66 -12.39 22.77
N ALA A 266 39.99 -13.52 22.52
CA ALA A 266 40.08 -14.72 23.38
C ALA A 266 41.25 -15.67 23.02
N LYS A 267 42.15 -15.26 22.12
CA LYS A 267 43.33 -16.05 21.73
C LYS A 267 44.66 -15.49 22.26
N ASN A 268 44.62 -14.38 23.01
CA ASN A 268 45.77 -13.72 23.62
C ASN A 268 45.59 -13.45 25.14
N LEU A 269 44.74 -14.23 25.82
CA LEU A 269 44.66 -14.27 27.29
C LEU A 269 44.87 -15.70 27.77
#